data_AF-A0AAU3YUY1-F1
#
_entry.id   AF-A0AAU3YUY1-F1
#
_cell.length_a   1.000
_cell.length_b   1.000
_cell.length_c   1.000
_cell.angle_alpha   90.00
_cell.angle_beta   90.00
_cell.angle_gamma   90.00
#
_symmetry.space_group_name_H-M   'P 1'
#
loop_
_entity.id
_entity.type
_entity.pdbx_description
1 polymer ?
#
loop_
_entity_poly.entity_id
_entity_poly.type
_entity_poly.pdbx_seq_one_letter_code
_entity_poly.pdbx_strand_id
1 'polypeptide(L)'
;MARGTIGPVAGWLLRHLGSGHEDEARDHAREVVAQLRDAATALAGAPYAVPAQITDAVEHGIYTQSVLRHARQRGRYLLAALVYPLWIGVFLGVPAALDWIAARNTPRPMPWDPGALTRPLDPADVWMTGLYFVLFFLLLAAASKDAPLTRFHVMVPRPDSLAIPIACTWTVIRSDAAWGPHGCRGQVELQGVDYAVCALAGELMHLPRYRTGLPRRSPRRKTVHRHTRLVAAALHAKLARLDADPQDTLRELGDMSLRICDAYLGHRWGRLLEDHELAGLEPARSYEALRLAAAGGITVGVSYVAALIGVPAAVLPLVCGLTGLLSFNLALGRTSRSLELLDSLRGIQRP
;
A
#
# COMPACT_ATOMS: atom_id res chain seq x y z
N MET A 1 -0.98 23.08 -35.71
CA MET A 1 -1.86 22.08 -36.35
C MET A 1 -1.87 20.84 -35.45
N ALA A 2 -3.05 20.21 -35.28
CA ALA A 2 -3.42 19.17 -34.30
C ALA A 2 -3.38 19.58 -32.80
N ARG A 3 -4.45 20.24 -32.31
CA ARG A 3 -4.73 20.40 -30.87
C ARG A 3 -5.54 19.17 -30.39
N GLY A 4 -4.87 18.17 -29.84
CA GLY A 4 -5.48 16.95 -29.32
C GLY A 4 -6.02 17.14 -27.90
N THR A 5 -7.26 16.73 -27.67
CA THR A 5 -7.98 16.79 -26.39
C THR A 5 -7.56 15.65 -25.46
N ILE A 6 -6.55 15.86 -24.60
CA ILE A 6 -6.14 14.88 -23.56
C ILE A 6 -6.91 15.12 -22.24
N GLY A 7 -7.48 16.31 -22.03
CA GLY A 7 -8.32 16.65 -20.87
C GLY A 7 -9.52 15.73 -20.54
N PRO A 8 -10.21 15.06 -21.50
CA PRO A 8 -11.32 14.18 -21.17
C PRO A 8 -10.90 12.81 -20.62
N VAL A 9 -9.62 12.42 -20.72
CA VAL A 9 -9.14 11.04 -20.48
C VAL A 9 -9.27 10.58 -19.03
N ALA A 10 -8.77 11.36 -18.07
CA ALA A 10 -8.84 10.99 -16.65
C ALA A 10 -10.30 10.96 -16.14
N GLY A 11 -11.12 11.93 -16.59
CA GLY A 11 -12.55 11.98 -16.29
C GLY A 11 -13.37 10.92 -17.02
N TRP A 12 -12.92 10.45 -18.18
CA TRP A 12 -13.54 9.35 -18.92
C TRP A 12 -13.22 8.00 -18.27
N LEU A 13 -11.94 7.75 -17.95
CA LEU A 13 -11.48 6.58 -17.22
C LEU A 13 -12.35 6.42 -15.96
N LEU A 14 -12.33 7.40 -15.05
CA LEU A 14 -13.10 7.38 -13.80
C LEU A 14 -14.60 7.13 -13.97
N ARG A 15 -15.21 7.58 -15.09
CA ARG A 15 -16.64 7.37 -15.38
C ARG A 15 -16.97 5.98 -15.93
N HIS A 16 -16.02 5.33 -16.62
CA HIS A 16 -16.26 4.04 -17.29
C HIS A 16 -15.59 2.84 -16.60
N LEU A 17 -14.88 3.06 -15.48
CA LEU A 17 -14.26 2.01 -14.63
C LEU A 17 -15.25 0.96 -14.03
N GLY A 18 -16.56 1.06 -14.31
CA GLY A 18 -17.57 0.13 -13.78
C GLY A 18 -18.42 -0.61 -14.80
N SER A 19 -18.36 -0.29 -16.10
CA SER A 19 -19.41 -0.62 -17.07
C SER A 19 -19.15 -1.84 -17.97
N GLY A 20 -18.17 -2.71 -17.68
CA GLY A 20 -17.89 -3.89 -18.50
C GLY A 20 -17.15 -3.62 -19.82
N HIS A 21 -16.60 -2.40 -20.00
CA HIS A 21 -15.85 -1.99 -21.20
C HIS A 21 -14.35 -2.22 -21.02
N GLU A 22 -13.93 -3.46 -20.71
CA GLU A 22 -12.50 -3.77 -20.51
C GLU A 22 -11.65 -3.50 -21.75
N ASP A 23 -12.16 -3.85 -22.92
CA ASP A 23 -11.40 -3.74 -24.16
C ASP A 23 -11.19 -2.27 -24.57
N GLU A 24 -12.20 -1.42 -24.38
CA GLU A 24 -12.09 0.02 -24.61
C GLU A 24 -11.07 0.67 -23.66
N ALA A 25 -11.09 0.28 -22.38
CA ALA A 25 -10.09 0.74 -21.42
C ALA A 25 -8.66 0.29 -21.77
N ARG A 26 -8.50 -0.91 -22.36
CA ARG A 26 -7.20 -1.41 -22.84
C ARG A 26 -6.74 -0.65 -24.07
N ASP A 27 -7.61 -0.44 -25.04
CA ASP A 27 -7.27 0.29 -26.27
C ASP A 27 -6.86 1.72 -25.94
N HIS A 28 -7.56 2.36 -25.01
CA HIS A 28 -7.18 3.67 -24.54
C HIS A 28 -5.85 3.67 -23.78
N ALA A 29 -5.60 2.65 -22.94
CA ALA A 29 -4.30 2.55 -22.27
C ALA A 29 -3.14 2.26 -23.25
N ARG A 30 -3.38 1.52 -24.34
CA ARG A 30 -2.41 1.33 -25.44
C ARG A 30 -2.13 2.66 -26.14
N GLU A 31 -3.15 3.46 -26.38
CA GLU A 31 -3.01 4.81 -26.93
C GLU A 31 -2.15 5.69 -26.00
N VAL A 32 -2.43 5.71 -24.70
CA VAL A 32 -1.63 6.46 -23.72
C VAL A 32 -0.19 5.97 -23.68
N VAL A 33 0.06 4.66 -23.70
CA VAL A 33 1.43 4.11 -23.72
C VAL A 33 2.15 4.44 -25.03
N ALA A 34 1.46 4.44 -26.16
CA ALA A 34 2.02 4.90 -27.44
C ALA A 34 2.40 6.38 -27.36
N GLN A 35 1.52 7.25 -26.84
CA GLN A 35 1.81 8.66 -26.63
C GLN A 35 3.00 8.88 -25.68
N LEU A 36 3.11 8.09 -24.61
CA LEU A 36 4.26 8.13 -23.69
C LEU A 36 5.57 7.72 -24.38
N ARG A 37 5.53 6.71 -25.25
CA ARG A 37 6.69 6.29 -26.05
C ARG A 37 7.10 7.38 -27.03
N ASP A 38 6.14 7.97 -27.72
CA ASP A 38 6.39 9.07 -28.66
C ASP A 38 6.99 10.28 -27.92
N ALA A 39 6.46 10.60 -26.74
CA ALA A 39 7.01 11.65 -25.88
C ALA A 39 8.44 11.33 -25.42
N ALA A 40 8.73 10.10 -24.98
CA ALA A 40 10.09 9.68 -24.61
C ALA A 40 11.06 9.79 -25.80
N THR A 41 10.61 9.42 -26.99
CA THR A 41 11.41 9.50 -28.22
C THR A 41 11.66 10.95 -28.63
N ALA A 42 10.64 11.82 -28.50
CA ALA A 42 10.76 13.25 -28.78
C ALA A 42 11.71 13.95 -27.78
N LEU A 43 11.65 13.58 -26.50
CA LEU A 43 12.52 14.13 -25.45
C LEU A 43 13.98 13.75 -25.64
N ALA A 44 14.26 12.57 -26.18
CA ALA A 44 15.61 12.18 -26.57
C ALA A 44 16.20 13.11 -27.66
N GLY A 45 15.37 13.75 -28.47
CA GLY A 45 15.78 14.74 -29.48
C GLY A 45 15.73 16.21 -29.02
N ALA A 46 14.83 16.55 -28.08
CA ALA A 46 14.63 17.91 -27.59
C ALA A 46 14.11 17.92 -26.13
N PRO A 47 14.99 18.02 -25.11
CA PRO A 47 14.64 17.76 -23.70
C PRO A 47 13.66 18.76 -23.05
N TYR A 48 13.30 19.87 -23.72
CA TYR A 48 12.51 20.95 -23.13
C TYR A 48 11.05 21.03 -23.61
N ALA A 49 10.61 20.15 -24.51
CA ALA A 49 9.31 20.26 -25.17
C ALA A 49 8.29 19.20 -24.70
N VAL A 50 8.14 19.00 -23.39
CA VAL A 50 7.02 18.18 -22.88
C VAL A 50 5.71 18.94 -23.09
N PRO A 51 4.73 18.41 -23.85
CA PRO A 51 3.46 19.08 -24.04
C PRO A 51 2.71 19.18 -22.70
N ALA A 52 2.36 20.39 -22.26
CA ALA A 52 1.67 20.65 -20.99
C ALA A 52 0.38 19.81 -20.81
N GLN A 53 -0.28 19.45 -21.91
CA GLN A 53 -1.50 18.63 -21.91
C GLN A 53 -1.31 17.19 -21.41
N ILE A 54 -0.14 16.59 -21.66
CA ILE A 54 0.15 15.23 -21.16
C ILE A 54 0.39 15.28 -19.66
N THR A 55 1.08 16.33 -19.20
CA THR A 55 1.35 16.57 -17.78
C THR A 55 0.07 16.70 -16.97
N ASP A 56 -0.88 17.53 -17.40
CA ASP A 56 -2.13 17.73 -16.67
C ASP A 56 -2.97 16.45 -16.60
N ALA A 57 -3.10 15.72 -17.70
CA ALA A 57 -3.94 14.51 -17.74
C ALA A 57 -3.37 13.39 -16.87
N VAL A 58 -2.05 13.20 -16.90
CA VAL A 58 -1.40 12.18 -16.08
C VAL A 58 -1.37 12.61 -14.60
N GLU A 59 -1.06 13.87 -14.29
CA GLU A 59 -1.09 14.37 -12.91
C GLU A 59 -2.49 14.27 -12.30
N HIS A 60 -3.54 14.63 -13.05
CA HIS A 60 -4.92 14.52 -12.57
C HIS A 60 -5.33 13.05 -12.36
N GLY A 61 -4.90 12.15 -13.24
CA GLY A 61 -5.10 10.71 -13.11
C GLY A 61 -4.36 10.12 -11.90
N ILE A 62 -3.08 10.42 -11.73
CA ILE A 62 -2.27 10.01 -10.57
C ILE A 62 -2.88 10.54 -9.28
N TYR A 63 -3.28 11.81 -9.26
CA TYR A 63 -3.85 12.46 -8.10
C TYR A 63 -5.17 11.81 -7.70
N THR A 64 -6.14 11.69 -8.61
CA THR A 64 -7.43 11.04 -8.32
C THR A 64 -7.27 9.58 -7.92
N GLN A 65 -6.32 8.85 -8.51
CA GLN A 65 -6.02 7.49 -8.10
C GLN A 65 -5.36 7.40 -6.73
N SER A 66 -4.44 8.31 -6.41
CA SER A 66 -3.86 8.39 -5.08
C SER A 66 -4.95 8.67 -4.04
N VAL A 67 -5.88 9.59 -4.33
CA VAL A 67 -7.04 9.90 -3.49
C VAL A 67 -7.96 8.69 -3.31
N LEU A 68 -8.28 7.94 -4.37
CA LEU A 68 -9.12 6.74 -4.28
C LEU A 68 -8.43 5.59 -3.53
N ARG A 69 -7.12 5.41 -3.73
CA ARG A 69 -6.32 4.42 -3.00
C ARG A 69 -6.23 4.77 -1.52
N HIS A 70 -6.04 6.06 -1.21
CA HIS A 70 -6.08 6.59 0.16
C HIS A 70 -7.47 6.48 0.77
N ALA A 71 -8.55 6.75 0.05
CA ALA A 71 -9.92 6.60 0.54
C ALA A 71 -10.26 5.14 0.85
N ARG A 72 -9.83 4.18 0.03
CA ARG A 72 -10.03 2.74 0.28
C ARG A 72 -9.11 2.20 1.38
N GLN A 73 -7.86 2.64 1.45
CA GLN A 73 -6.99 2.33 2.58
C GLN A 73 -7.57 2.92 3.86
N ARG A 74 -8.00 4.18 3.86
CA ARG A 74 -8.73 4.80 4.96
C ARG A 74 -9.98 4.01 5.30
N GLY A 75 -10.76 3.51 4.35
CA GLY A 75 -11.90 2.63 4.62
C GLY A 75 -11.52 1.34 5.34
N ARG A 76 -10.41 0.69 4.95
CA ARG A 76 -9.88 -0.50 5.65
C ARG A 76 -9.32 -0.16 7.04
N TYR A 77 -8.64 0.97 7.18
CA TYR A 77 -8.13 1.43 8.47
C TYR A 77 -9.25 1.95 9.37
N LEU A 78 -10.31 2.54 8.84
CA LEU A 78 -11.52 2.94 9.57
C LEU A 78 -12.29 1.72 10.00
N LEU A 79 -12.43 0.70 9.14
CA LEU A 79 -13.01 -0.58 9.53
C LEU A 79 -12.17 -1.22 10.65
N ALA A 80 -10.84 -1.27 10.51
CA ALA A 80 -9.97 -1.77 11.57
C ALA A 80 -10.06 -0.91 12.83
N ALA A 81 -10.10 0.42 12.72
CA ALA A 81 -10.19 1.37 13.82
C ALA A 81 -11.60 1.47 14.43
N LEU A 82 -12.64 0.93 13.78
CA LEU A 82 -13.99 0.78 14.34
C LEU A 82 -14.17 -0.60 14.97
N VAL A 83 -13.71 -1.65 14.27
CA VAL A 83 -13.78 -3.03 14.75
C VAL A 83 -12.86 -3.24 15.95
N TYR A 84 -11.69 -2.60 15.99
CA TYR A 84 -10.74 -2.72 17.09
C TYR A 84 -11.25 -2.19 18.44
N PRO A 85 -11.77 -0.94 18.57
CA PRO A 85 -12.36 -0.46 19.81
C PRO A 85 -13.68 -1.16 20.14
N LEU A 86 -14.44 -1.62 19.15
CA LEU A 86 -15.64 -2.42 19.40
C LEU A 86 -15.25 -3.81 19.91
N TRP A 87 -14.17 -4.41 19.41
CA TRP A 87 -13.61 -5.66 19.91
C TRP A 87 -12.99 -5.51 21.31
N ILE A 88 -12.25 -4.43 21.57
CA ILE A 88 -11.76 -4.06 22.92
C ILE A 88 -12.94 -3.84 23.87
N GLY A 89 -13.94 -3.08 23.46
CA GLY A 89 -15.13 -2.81 24.29
C GLY A 89 -15.94 -4.07 24.55
N VAL A 90 -16.03 -4.98 23.58
CA VAL A 90 -16.67 -6.28 23.77
C VAL A 90 -15.81 -7.17 24.68
N PHE A 91 -14.51 -7.29 24.49
CA PHE A 91 -13.71 -8.26 25.27
C PHE A 91 -13.28 -7.76 26.66
N LEU A 92 -13.00 -6.47 26.82
CA LEU A 92 -12.67 -5.88 28.13
C LEU A 92 -13.93 -5.37 28.85
N GLY A 93 -14.95 -4.93 28.11
CA GLY A 93 -16.18 -4.41 28.68
C GLY A 93 -17.22 -5.47 28.99
N VAL A 94 -17.32 -6.58 28.23
CA VAL A 94 -18.32 -7.63 28.53
C VAL A 94 -18.07 -8.32 29.86
N PRO A 95 -16.84 -8.70 30.27
CA PRO A 95 -16.63 -9.29 31.60
C PRO A 95 -17.01 -8.31 32.72
N ALA A 96 -16.54 -7.06 32.65
CA ALA A 96 -16.89 -6.03 33.64
C ALA A 96 -18.39 -5.68 33.65
N ALA A 97 -19.05 -5.68 32.48
CA ALA A 97 -20.48 -5.45 32.35
C ALA A 97 -21.29 -6.66 32.82
N LEU A 98 -20.81 -7.89 32.59
CA LEU A 98 -21.43 -9.12 33.09
C LEU A 98 -21.29 -9.21 34.62
N ASP A 99 -20.14 -8.86 35.18
CA ASP A 99 -19.94 -8.75 36.62
C ASP A 99 -20.84 -7.67 37.23
N TRP A 100 -20.98 -6.53 36.55
CA TRP A 100 -21.90 -5.47 36.96
C TRP A 100 -23.38 -5.86 36.86
N ILE A 101 -23.78 -6.56 35.79
CA ILE A 101 -25.14 -7.12 35.61
C ILE A 101 -25.42 -8.20 36.67
N ALA A 102 -24.46 -9.07 36.94
CA ALA A 102 -24.55 -10.09 37.97
C ALA A 102 -24.70 -9.45 39.36
N ALA A 103 -23.91 -8.41 39.67
CA ALA A 103 -24.00 -7.65 40.91
C ALA A 103 -25.33 -6.88 41.08
N ARG A 104 -25.95 -6.43 39.97
CA ARG A 104 -27.29 -5.81 40.00
C ARG A 104 -28.42 -6.81 40.22
N ASN A 105 -28.27 -8.04 39.72
CA ASN A 105 -29.29 -9.08 39.81
C ASN A 105 -29.17 -9.92 41.09
N THR A 106 -28.12 -9.75 41.89
CA THR A 106 -28.08 -10.31 43.24
C THR A 106 -28.96 -9.50 44.20
N PRO A 107 -29.84 -10.14 45.01
CA PRO A 107 -30.82 -9.46 45.86
C PRO A 107 -30.23 -8.59 46.99
N ARG A 108 -28.90 -8.52 47.10
CA ARG A 108 -28.18 -7.54 47.91
C ARG A 108 -27.10 -6.93 47.01
N PRO A 109 -27.19 -5.63 46.65
CA PRO A 109 -26.11 -4.99 45.90
C PRO A 109 -24.84 -5.06 46.75
N MET A 110 -23.78 -5.69 46.23
CA MET A 110 -22.47 -5.61 46.88
C MET A 110 -22.06 -4.13 46.95
N PRO A 111 -21.49 -3.67 48.07
CA PRO A 111 -20.94 -2.32 48.15
C PRO A 111 -19.88 -2.19 47.03
N TRP A 112 -20.04 -1.16 46.20
CA TRP A 112 -19.06 -0.82 45.17
C TRP A 112 -17.68 -0.68 45.83
N ASP A 113 -16.79 -1.62 45.55
CA ASP A 113 -15.40 -1.57 46.00
C ASP A 113 -14.57 -0.88 44.91
N PRO A 114 -14.23 0.41 45.05
CA PRO A 114 -13.38 1.11 44.08
C PRO A 114 -11.98 0.47 43.98
N GLY A 115 -11.58 -0.36 44.95
CA GLY A 115 -10.36 -1.15 44.91
C GLY A 115 -10.37 -2.28 43.87
N ALA A 116 -11.53 -2.68 43.34
CA ALA A 116 -11.60 -3.69 42.27
C ALA A 116 -10.96 -3.19 40.96
N LEU A 117 -10.98 -1.88 40.69
CA LEU A 117 -10.35 -1.27 39.51
C LEU A 117 -8.82 -1.12 39.64
N THR A 118 -8.29 -1.23 40.85
CA THR A 118 -6.85 -1.12 41.13
C THR A 118 -6.20 -2.49 41.34
N ARG A 119 -6.97 -3.59 41.30
CA ARG A 119 -6.38 -4.92 41.39
C ARG A 119 -5.44 -5.16 40.20
N PRO A 120 -4.21 -5.67 40.46
CA PRO A 120 -3.33 -6.07 39.38
C PRO A 120 -4.02 -7.16 38.56
N LEU A 121 -3.97 -7.04 37.24
CA LEU A 121 -4.46 -8.08 36.32
C LEU A 121 -3.66 -9.36 36.55
N ASP A 122 -4.35 -10.49 36.57
CA ASP A 122 -3.69 -11.79 36.58
C ASP A 122 -2.86 -11.94 35.29
N PRO A 123 -1.58 -12.33 35.37
CA PRO A 123 -0.76 -12.62 34.20
C PRO A 123 -1.45 -13.55 33.17
N ALA A 124 -2.30 -14.47 33.62
CA ALA A 124 -3.05 -15.38 32.74
C ALA A 124 -4.05 -14.63 31.82
N ASP A 125 -4.75 -13.63 32.35
CA ASP A 125 -5.71 -12.82 31.59
C ASP A 125 -5.02 -11.96 30.53
N VAL A 126 -3.83 -11.47 30.87
CA VAL A 126 -2.99 -10.69 29.95
C VAL A 126 -2.49 -11.56 28.80
N TRP A 127 -2.06 -12.80 29.09
CA TRP A 127 -1.63 -13.76 28.07
C TRP A 127 -2.77 -14.14 27.13
N MET A 128 -3.96 -14.40 27.66
CA MET A 128 -5.14 -14.72 26.84
C MET A 128 -5.53 -13.54 25.96
N THR A 129 -5.54 -12.32 26.50
CA THR A 129 -5.83 -11.10 25.72
C THR A 129 -4.78 -10.87 24.63
N GLY A 130 -3.50 -11.07 24.94
CA GLY A 130 -2.41 -11.01 23.97
C GLY A 130 -2.52 -12.07 22.88
N LEU A 131 -2.85 -13.32 23.23
CA LEU A 131 -3.08 -14.39 22.26
C LEU A 131 -4.25 -14.07 21.34
N TYR A 132 -5.38 -13.60 21.87
CA TYR A 132 -6.52 -13.19 21.07
C TYR A 132 -6.22 -11.99 20.18
N PHE A 133 -5.40 -11.05 20.63
CA PHE A 133 -4.91 -9.95 19.81
C PHE A 133 -4.06 -10.44 18.64
N VAL A 134 -3.08 -11.34 18.91
CA VAL A 134 -2.29 -11.98 17.85
C VAL A 134 -3.20 -12.73 16.88
N LEU A 135 -4.13 -13.53 17.40
CA LEU A 135 -5.08 -14.29 16.61
C LEU A 135 -5.97 -13.35 15.78
N PHE A 136 -6.44 -12.25 16.33
CA PHE A 136 -7.23 -11.23 15.63
C PHE A 136 -6.42 -10.62 14.49
N PHE A 137 -5.16 -10.23 14.70
CA PHE A 137 -4.32 -9.69 13.63
C PHE A 137 -3.90 -10.74 12.61
N LEU A 138 -3.67 -11.99 13.02
CA LEU A 138 -3.45 -13.11 12.11
C LEU A 138 -4.70 -13.40 11.29
N LEU A 139 -5.89 -13.35 11.89
CA LEU A 139 -7.18 -13.48 11.23
C LEU A 139 -7.49 -12.28 10.36
N LEU A 140 -7.10 -11.07 10.72
CA LEU A 140 -7.24 -9.86 9.90
C LEU A 140 -6.27 -9.92 8.72
N ALA A 141 -5.05 -10.40 8.93
CA ALA A 141 -4.06 -10.65 7.87
C ALA A 141 -4.42 -11.87 7.00
N ALA A 142 -5.14 -12.85 7.55
CA ALA A 142 -5.68 -13.99 6.81
C ALA A 142 -6.96 -13.59 6.08
N ALA A 143 -7.83 -12.78 6.67
CA ALA A 143 -9.01 -12.19 6.03
C ALA A 143 -8.60 -11.18 4.96
N SER A 144 -7.51 -10.44 5.14
CA SER A 144 -6.94 -9.63 4.05
C SER A 144 -6.38 -10.52 2.93
N LYS A 145 -6.05 -11.79 3.22
CA LYS A 145 -5.69 -12.82 2.23
C LYS A 145 -6.91 -13.56 1.65
N ASP A 146 -8.02 -13.69 2.36
CA ASP A 146 -9.11 -14.62 2.06
C ASP A 146 -10.56 -14.13 2.20
N ALA A 147 -10.84 -12.87 2.58
CA ALA A 147 -12.19 -12.39 2.90
C ALA A 147 -13.25 -12.82 1.86
N PRO A 148 -14.06 -13.85 2.16
CA PRO A 148 -15.09 -14.34 1.24
C PRO A 148 -16.29 -13.40 1.17
N LEU A 149 -16.35 -12.35 2.00
CA LEU A 149 -17.31 -11.24 1.86
C LEU A 149 -17.05 -10.37 0.61
N THR A 150 -15.96 -10.64 -0.13
CA THR A 150 -15.75 -10.14 -1.50
C THR A 150 -16.09 -11.16 -2.59
N ARG A 151 -16.71 -12.31 -2.28
CA ARG A 151 -17.29 -13.20 -3.31
C ARG A 151 -18.54 -12.63 -3.99
N PHE A 152 -19.13 -11.56 -3.43
CA PHE A 152 -20.13 -10.74 -4.12
C PHE A 152 -19.53 -9.57 -4.92
N HIS A 153 -18.21 -9.54 -5.14
CA HIS A 153 -17.73 -8.87 -6.33
C HIS A 153 -18.10 -9.75 -7.53
N VAL A 154 -19.21 -9.36 -8.17
CA VAL A 154 -19.26 -9.22 -9.64
C VAL A 154 -17.83 -9.07 -10.14
N MET A 155 -17.42 -9.88 -11.13
CA MET A 155 -16.22 -9.69 -11.93
C MET A 155 -16.22 -8.27 -12.51
N VAL A 156 -15.96 -7.27 -11.68
CA VAL A 156 -15.60 -5.93 -12.08
C VAL A 156 -14.08 -5.98 -12.08
N PRO A 157 -13.46 -6.26 -13.23
CA PRO A 157 -12.02 -6.18 -13.36
C PRO A 157 -11.59 -4.82 -12.87
N ARG A 158 -10.73 -4.79 -11.85
CA ARG A 158 -10.24 -3.53 -11.26
C ARG A 158 -9.46 -2.76 -12.34
N PRO A 159 -10.00 -1.65 -12.85
CA PRO A 159 -9.38 -0.92 -13.95
C PRO A 159 -8.28 0.05 -13.44
N ASP A 160 -8.12 0.18 -12.12
CA ASP A 160 -7.03 0.88 -11.42
C ASP A 160 -5.62 0.27 -11.66
N SER A 161 -5.52 -0.77 -12.48
CA SER A 161 -4.34 -1.64 -12.55
C SER A 161 -3.21 -1.13 -13.43
N LEU A 162 -3.56 -0.39 -14.48
CA LEU A 162 -2.64 0.15 -15.48
C LEU A 162 -2.06 1.49 -15.06
N ALA A 163 -2.77 2.21 -14.21
CA ALA A 163 -2.39 3.54 -13.81
C ALA A 163 -1.12 3.58 -12.96
N ILE A 164 -0.80 2.55 -12.17
CA ILE A 164 0.48 2.53 -11.42
C ILE A 164 1.67 2.39 -12.38
N PRO A 165 1.71 1.40 -13.31
CA PRO A 165 2.74 1.34 -14.35
C PRO A 165 2.85 2.62 -15.19
N ILE A 166 1.71 3.16 -15.64
CA ILE A 166 1.66 4.39 -16.46
C ILE A 166 2.18 5.59 -15.66
N ALA A 167 1.73 5.74 -14.41
CA ALA A 167 2.19 6.80 -13.51
C ALA A 167 3.68 6.72 -13.27
N CYS A 168 4.20 5.53 -12.94
CA CYS A 168 5.63 5.32 -12.74
C CYS A 168 6.42 5.69 -13.98
N THR A 169 5.98 5.23 -15.15
CA THR A 169 6.61 5.55 -16.42
C THR A 169 6.63 7.04 -16.69
N TRP A 170 5.50 7.71 -16.49
CA TRP A 170 5.42 9.16 -16.65
C TRP A 170 6.33 9.91 -15.68
N THR A 171 6.32 9.56 -14.39
CA THR A 171 7.17 10.18 -13.38
C THR A 171 8.64 10.04 -13.75
N VAL A 172 9.07 8.86 -14.21
CA VAL A 172 10.46 8.63 -14.63
C VAL A 172 10.81 9.45 -15.87
N ILE A 173 9.99 9.43 -16.93
CA ILE A 173 10.23 10.21 -18.18
C ILE A 173 10.26 11.70 -17.89
N ARG A 174 9.34 12.20 -17.05
CA ARG A 174 9.30 13.61 -16.67
C ARG A 174 10.55 13.99 -15.89
N SER A 175 10.98 13.17 -14.94
CA SER A 175 12.19 13.42 -14.15
C SER A 175 13.43 13.39 -15.03
N ASP A 176 13.52 12.50 -16.01
CA ASP A 176 14.59 12.48 -17.01
C ASP A 176 14.66 13.81 -17.80
N ALA A 177 13.50 14.28 -18.30
CA ALA A 177 13.41 15.57 -18.99
C ALA A 177 13.74 16.77 -18.10
N ALA A 178 13.38 16.71 -16.82
CA ALA A 178 13.66 17.76 -15.84
C ALA A 178 15.14 17.80 -15.44
N TRP A 179 15.84 16.67 -15.51
CA TRP A 179 17.26 16.49 -15.18
C TRP A 179 18.22 17.04 -16.24
N GLY A 180 17.77 17.94 -17.11
CA GLY A 180 18.57 18.52 -18.19
C GLY A 180 19.94 19.08 -17.76
N PRO A 181 20.79 19.51 -18.71
CA PRO A 181 22.24 19.74 -18.55
C PRO A 181 22.67 20.72 -17.44
N HIS A 182 21.72 21.38 -16.78
CA HIS A 182 21.97 22.30 -15.67
C HIS A 182 21.89 21.66 -14.28
N GLY A 183 21.58 20.36 -14.13
CA GLY A 183 21.81 19.56 -12.90
C GLY A 183 21.16 20.04 -11.59
N CYS A 184 20.33 21.09 -11.63
CA CYS A 184 19.87 21.81 -10.43
C CYS A 184 18.42 21.53 -10.00
N ARG A 185 17.68 20.70 -10.74
CA ARG A 185 16.40 20.13 -10.27
C ARG A 185 16.71 18.70 -9.87
N GLY A 186 16.54 18.21 -8.66
CA GLY A 186 16.02 18.73 -7.41
C GLY A 186 15.74 17.47 -6.60
N GLN A 187 16.32 17.29 -5.42
CA GLN A 187 16.24 16.05 -4.63
C GLN A 187 14.80 15.52 -4.43
N VAL A 188 13.82 16.44 -4.44
CA VAL A 188 12.37 16.13 -4.40
C VAL A 188 11.90 15.31 -5.61
N GLU A 189 12.42 15.54 -6.82
CA GLU A 189 12.02 14.81 -8.02
C GLU A 189 12.56 13.37 -8.01
N LEU A 190 13.80 13.17 -7.55
CA LEU A 190 14.37 11.82 -7.37
C LEU A 190 13.58 11.01 -6.32
N GLN A 191 13.15 11.66 -5.23
CA GLN A 191 12.26 11.02 -4.25
C GLN A 191 10.92 10.61 -4.87
N GLY A 192 10.39 11.43 -5.79
CA GLY A 192 9.19 11.09 -6.56
C GLY A 192 9.39 9.84 -7.42
N VAL A 193 10.54 9.73 -8.10
CA VAL A 193 10.91 8.55 -8.89
C VAL A 193 11.08 7.31 -8.01
N ASP A 194 11.83 7.41 -6.91
CA ASP A 194 12.00 6.33 -5.94
C ASP A 194 10.64 5.80 -5.46
N TYR A 195 9.77 6.70 -5.01
CA TYR A 195 8.42 6.33 -4.58
C TYR A 195 7.61 5.65 -5.69
N ALA A 196 7.66 6.18 -6.93
CA ALA A 196 6.91 5.63 -8.06
C ALA A 196 7.40 4.23 -8.47
N VAL A 197 8.72 4.03 -8.53
CA VAL A 197 9.35 2.74 -8.83
C VAL A 197 9.07 1.73 -7.72
N CYS A 198 9.19 2.13 -6.45
CA CYS A 198 8.83 1.29 -5.31
C CYS A 198 7.33 0.91 -5.32
N ALA A 199 6.45 1.84 -5.69
CA ALA A 199 5.02 1.57 -5.83
C ALA A 199 4.72 0.59 -6.97
N LEU A 200 5.40 0.73 -8.12
CA LEU A 200 5.32 -0.21 -9.23
C LEU A 200 5.80 -1.61 -8.82
N ALA A 201 7.00 -1.72 -8.25
CA ALA A 201 7.57 -2.97 -7.77
C ALA A 201 6.63 -3.68 -6.76
N GLY A 202 6.07 -2.91 -5.81
CA GLY A 202 5.06 -3.39 -4.87
C GLY A 202 3.82 -3.95 -5.57
N GLU A 203 3.28 -3.24 -6.56
CA GLU A 203 2.12 -3.68 -7.33
C GLU A 203 2.41 -4.96 -8.14
N LEU A 204 3.58 -5.05 -8.77
CA LEU A 204 4.04 -6.24 -9.50
C LEU A 204 4.13 -7.47 -8.59
N MET A 205 4.55 -7.31 -7.34
CA MET A 205 4.58 -8.41 -6.37
C MET A 205 3.18 -8.93 -5.99
N HIS A 206 2.12 -8.13 -6.17
CA HIS A 206 0.74 -8.50 -5.87
C HIS A 206 -0.06 -8.95 -7.10
N LEU A 207 0.41 -8.64 -8.31
CA LEU A 207 -0.17 -9.00 -9.60
C LEU A 207 -0.63 -10.48 -9.70
N PRO A 208 0.24 -11.48 -9.40
CA PRO A 208 -0.11 -12.89 -9.48
C PRO A 208 -1.24 -13.29 -8.52
N ARG A 209 -1.49 -12.49 -7.48
CA ARG A 209 -2.51 -12.80 -6.48
C ARG A 209 -3.91 -12.50 -6.95
N TYR A 210 -4.09 -11.45 -7.74
CA TYR A 210 -5.41 -10.85 -7.98
C TYR A 210 -5.83 -10.76 -9.45
N ARG A 211 -4.92 -10.88 -10.43
CA ARG A 211 -5.20 -10.40 -11.79
C ARG A 211 -4.92 -11.36 -12.95
N THR A 212 -4.27 -12.49 -12.69
CA THR A 212 -3.83 -13.36 -13.79
C THR A 212 -4.93 -14.28 -14.31
N GLY A 213 -6.14 -14.25 -13.72
CA GLY A 213 -7.18 -15.25 -13.96
C GLY A 213 -6.76 -16.68 -13.58
N LEU A 214 -5.55 -16.86 -13.02
CA LEU A 214 -4.99 -18.17 -12.71
C LEU A 214 -5.62 -18.70 -11.41
N PRO A 215 -6.00 -19.99 -11.39
CA PRO A 215 -6.43 -20.64 -10.16
C PRO A 215 -5.38 -20.51 -9.06
N ARG A 216 -5.83 -20.35 -7.81
CA ARG A 216 -4.95 -20.10 -6.65
C ARG A 216 -3.85 -21.16 -6.48
N ARG A 217 -4.13 -22.41 -6.82
CA ARG A 217 -3.21 -23.56 -6.71
C ARG A 217 -2.48 -23.90 -8.01
N SER A 218 -2.64 -23.11 -9.08
CA SER A 218 -1.98 -23.38 -10.36
C SER A 218 -0.45 -23.26 -10.23
N PRO A 219 0.32 -24.25 -10.71
CA PRO A 219 1.78 -24.14 -10.78
C PRO A 219 2.25 -22.92 -11.57
N ARG A 220 1.52 -22.54 -12.63
CA ARG A 220 1.81 -21.35 -13.45
C ARG A 220 1.85 -20.07 -12.61
N ARG A 221 1.01 -19.99 -11.57
CA ARG A 221 0.98 -18.83 -10.65
C ARG A 221 2.30 -18.70 -9.89
N LYS A 222 2.95 -19.81 -9.52
CA LYS A 222 4.27 -19.77 -8.85
C LYS A 222 5.33 -19.22 -9.79
N THR A 223 5.32 -19.63 -11.06
CA THR A 223 6.24 -19.12 -12.09
C THR A 223 6.05 -17.62 -12.30
N VAL A 224 4.80 -17.18 -12.50
CA VAL A 224 4.49 -15.75 -12.63
C VAL A 224 4.91 -14.97 -11.39
N HIS A 225 4.66 -15.50 -10.19
CA HIS A 225 5.05 -14.87 -8.93
C HIS A 225 6.57 -14.77 -8.73
N ARG A 226 7.32 -15.76 -9.20
CA ARG A 226 8.79 -15.70 -9.22
C ARG A 226 9.27 -14.65 -10.21
N HIS A 227 8.69 -14.62 -11.41
CA HIS A 227 9.01 -13.64 -12.45
C HIS A 227 8.79 -12.21 -11.98
N THR A 228 7.61 -11.90 -11.42
CA THR A 228 7.34 -10.53 -10.95
C THR A 228 8.24 -10.09 -9.80
N ARG A 229 8.71 -11.01 -8.96
CA ARG A 229 9.72 -10.71 -7.93
C ARG A 229 11.10 -10.43 -8.51
N LEU A 230 11.49 -11.09 -9.60
CA LEU A 230 12.72 -10.80 -10.31
C LEU A 230 12.65 -9.44 -11.00
N VAL A 231 11.52 -9.12 -11.63
CA VAL A 231 11.28 -7.80 -12.23
C VAL A 231 11.34 -6.69 -11.17
N ALA A 232 10.71 -6.91 -10.00
CA ALA A 232 10.82 -5.97 -8.89
C ALA A 232 12.28 -5.81 -8.40
N ALA A 233 13.05 -6.90 -8.33
CA ALA A 233 14.48 -6.83 -8.00
C ALA A 233 15.28 -6.06 -9.05
N ALA A 234 14.98 -6.24 -10.34
CA ALA A 234 15.62 -5.50 -11.44
C ALA A 234 15.34 -4.00 -11.35
N LEU A 235 14.09 -3.61 -11.07
CA LEU A 235 13.71 -2.22 -10.83
C LEU A 235 14.50 -1.62 -9.65
N HIS A 236 14.59 -2.32 -8.53
CA HIS A 236 15.35 -1.86 -7.37
C HIS A 236 16.86 -1.79 -7.63
N ALA A 237 17.42 -2.75 -8.39
CA ALA A 237 18.83 -2.76 -8.74
C ALA A 237 19.20 -1.55 -9.63
N LYS A 238 18.34 -1.21 -10.60
CA LYS A 238 18.51 0.03 -11.39
C LYS A 238 18.33 1.27 -10.53
N LEU A 239 17.29 1.32 -9.71
CA LEU A 239 17.04 2.45 -8.81
C LEU A 239 18.20 2.71 -7.85
N ALA A 240 18.91 1.69 -7.38
CA ALA A 240 20.10 1.86 -6.53
C ALA A 240 21.27 2.59 -7.24
N ARG A 241 21.28 2.66 -8.58
CA ARG A 241 22.26 3.44 -9.36
C ARG A 241 21.89 4.92 -9.48
N LEU A 242 20.67 5.31 -9.07
CA LEU A 242 20.14 6.66 -9.26
C LEU A 242 21.00 7.73 -8.56
N ASP A 243 21.58 7.40 -7.41
CA ASP A 243 22.46 8.33 -6.67
C ASP A 243 23.84 8.50 -7.31
N ALA A 244 24.30 7.51 -8.08
CA ALA A 244 25.61 7.51 -8.72
C ALA A 244 25.58 8.12 -10.12
N ASP A 245 24.54 7.80 -10.89
CA ASP A 245 24.37 8.23 -12.28
C ASP A 245 22.89 8.44 -12.58
N PRO A 246 22.32 9.58 -12.15
CA PRO A 246 20.88 9.80 -12.21
C PRO A 246 20.36 9.86 -13.65
N GLN A 247 21.11 10.48 -14.57
CA GLN A 247 20.63 10.71 -15.93
C GLN A 247 20.50 9.41 -16.72
N ASP A 248 21.55 8.60 -16.79
CA ASP A 248 21.47 7.32 -17.51
C ASP A 248 20.52 6.35 -16.79
N THR A 249 20.50 6.37 -15.46
CA THR A 249 19.58 5.53 -14.68
C THR A 249 18.12 5.88 -14.92
N LEU A 250 17.75 7.17 -14.99
CA LEU A 250 16.38 7.61 -15.27
C LEU A 250 15.95 7.16 -16.67
N ARG A 251 16.80 7.32 -17.67
CA ARG A 251 16.54 6.85 -19.03
C ARG A 251 16.35 5.33 -19.09
N GLU A 252 17.24 4.57 -18.46
CA GLU A 252 17.14 3.10 -18.38
C GLU A 252 15.86 2.64 -17.63
N LEU A 253 15.49 3.34 -16.55
CA LEU A 253 14.27 3.05 -15.78
C LEU A 253 13.01 3.36 -16.60
N GLY A 254 13.01 4.44 -17.38
CA GLY A 254 11.88 4.85 -18.21
C GLY A 254 11.62 3.85 -19.34
N ASP A 255 12.68 3.39 -20.00
CA ASP A 255 12.59 2.31 -20.99
C ASP A 255 12.09 1.00 -20.35
N MET A 256 12.67 0.60 -19.21
CA MET A 256 12.25 -0.60 -18.50
C MET A 256 10.77 -0.53 -18.08
N SER A 257 10.31 0.62 -17.56
CA SER A 257 8.92 0.78 -17.13
C SER A 257 7.95 0.78 -18.32
N LEU A 258 8.32 1.37 -19.47
CA LEU A 258 7.56 1.27 -20.73
C LEU A 258 7.41 -0.19 -21.17
N ARG A 259 8.49 -0.96 -21.20
CA ARG A 259 8.45 -2.38 -21.59
C ARG A 259 7.59 -3.21 -20.65
N ILE A 260 7.63 -2.92 -19.35
CA ILE A 260 6.73 -3.51 -18.36
C ILE A 260 5.27 -3.13 -18.66
N CYS A 261 4.96 -1.86 -18.95
CA CYS A 261 3.63 -1.41 -19.34
C CYS A 261 3.11 -2.15 -20.59
N ASP A 262 3.93 -2.29 -21.63
CA ASP A 262 3.56 -2.99 -22.86
C ASP A 262 3.26 -4.47 -22.60
N ALA A 263 4.12 -5.14 -21.83
CA ALA A 263 3.91 -6.53 -21.47
C ALA A 263 2.68 -6.71 -20.58
N TYR A 264 2.42 -5.76 -19.68
CA TYR A 264 1.23 -5.71 -18.85
C TYR A 264 -0.04 -5.57 -19.70
N LEU A 265 -0.07 -4.64 -20.65
CA LEU A 265 -1.19 -4.44 -21.59
C LEU A 265 -1.41 -5.66 -22.51
N GLY A 266 -0.33 -6.37 -22.83
CA GLY A 266 -0.38 -7.63 -23.57
C GLY A 266 -0.74 -8.86 -22.73
N HIS A 267 -1.07 -8.70 -21.44
CA HIS A 267 -1.34 -9.80 -20.49
C HIS A 267 -0.19 -10.82 -20.38
N ARG A 268 1.06 -10.42 -20.67
CA ARG A 268 2.26 -11.27 -20.61
C ARG A 268 2.84 -11.32 -19.20
N TRP A 269 2.03 -11.73 -18.22
CA TRP A 269 2.38 -11.71 -16.79
C TRP A 269 3.64 -12.49 -16.42
N GLY A 270 3.93 -13.58 -17.15
CA GLY A 270 5.12 -14.40 -16.95
C GLY A 270 6.34 -13.95 -17.75
N ARG A 271 6.23 -12.85 -18.53
CA ARG A 271 7.28 -12.32 -19.38
C ARG A 271 7.14 -10.79 -19.48
N LEU A 272 7.17 -10.14 -18.31
CA LEU A 272 7.14 -8.68 -18.21
C LEU A 272 8.44 -8.02 -18.68
N LEU A 273 9.55 -8.73 -18.51
CA LEU A 273 10.89 -8.39 -18.98
C LEU A 273 11.51 -9.67 -19.54
N GLU A 274 12.60 -9.53 -20.28
CA GLU A 274 13.29 -10.67 -20.86
C GLU A 274 14.17 -11.39 -19.85
N ASP A 275 14.29 -12.72 -19.97
CA ASP A 275 15.01 -13.55 -18.99
C ASP A 275 16.49 -13.17 -18.85
N HIS A 276 17.10 -12.65 -19.92
CA HIS A 276 18.50 -12.21 -19.91
C HIS A 276 18.73 -10.99 -19.01
N GLU A 277 17.72 -10.10 -18.89
CA GLU A 277 17.78 -8.92 -18.00
C GLU A 277 17.57 -9.30 -16.53
N LEU A 278 16.99 -10.47 -16.30
CA LEU A 278 16.70 -11.01 -14.97
C LEU A 278 17.77 -12.01 -14.52
N ALA A 279 18.73 -12.34 -15.39
CA ALA A 279 19.79 -13.29 -15.10
C ALA A 279 20.70 -12.76 -13.98
N GLY A 280 21.01 -13.62 -13.01
CA GLY A 280 21.86 -13.27 -11.86
C GLY A 280 21.17 -12.48 -10.75
N LEU A 281 19.92 -12.05 -10.93
CA LEU A 281 19.16 -11.37 -9.88
C LEU A 281 18.51 -12.35 -8.92
N GLU A 282 18.55 -12.02 -7.63
CA GLU A 282 17.77 -12.74 -6.63
C GLU A 282 16.32 -12.22 -6.61
N PRO A 283 15.30 -13.10 -6.56
CA PRO A 283 13.92 -12.65 -6.47
C PRO A 283 13.68 -11.82 -5.19
N ALA A 284 13.08 -10.64 -5.36
CA ALA A 284 12.76 -9.75 -4.24
C ALA A 284 11.96 -10.49 -3.15
N ARG A 285 12.51 -10.52 -1.93
CA ARG A 285 11.86 -11.13 -0.78
C ARG A 285 10.92 -10.12 -0.15
N SER A 286 9.62 -10.45 -0.10
CA SER A 286 8.66 -9.68 0.68
C SER A 286 8.77 -10.11 2.14
N TYR A 287 9.36 -9.24 2.96
CA TYR A 287 9.38 -9.38 4.42
C TYR A 287 8.12 -8.81 5.07
N GLU A 288 7.10 -8.44 4.31
CA GLU A 288 5.87 -7.82 4.84
C GLU A 288 5.21 -8.67 5.92
N ALA A 289 5.09 -9.99 5.69
CA ALA A 289 4.54 -10.90 6.69
C ALA A 289 5.40 -10.99 7.95
N LEU A 290 6.73 -10.97 7.81
CA LEU A 290 7.66 -10.99 8.93
C LEU A 290 7.61 -9.67 9.71
N ARG A 291 7.54 -8.54 9.02
CA ARG A 291 7.41 -7.21 9.63
C ARG A 291 6.09 -7.08 10.39
N LEU A 292 4.99 -7.55 9.82
CA LEU A 292 3.69 -7.57 10.50
C LEU A 292 3.70 -8.51 11.72
N ALA A 293 4.34 -9.69 11.60
CA ALA A 293 4.51 -10.60 12.73
C ALA A 293 5.37 -9.96 13.84
N ALA A 294 6.46 -9.28 13.47
CA ALA A 294 7.32 -8.55 14.40
C ALA A 294 6.55 -7.40 15.08
N ALA A 295 5.74 -6.62 14.35
CA ALA A 295 4.91 -5.57 14.92
C ALA A 295 3.90 -6.12 15.94
N GLY A 296 3.24 -7.23 15.61
CA GLY A 296 2.35 -7.94 16.53
C GLY A 296 3.09 -8.41 17.77
N GLY A 297 4.26 -9.03 17.59
CA GLY A 297 5.12 -9.50 18.68
C GLY A 297 5.58 -8.38 19.62
N ILE A 298 6.02 -7.25 19.08
CA ILE A 298 6.42 -6.06 19.87
C ILE A 298 5.24 -5.54 20.68
N THR A 299 4.07 -5.41 20.04
CA THR A 299 2.87 -4.91 20.72
C THR A 299 2.50 -5.80 21.90
N VAL A 300 2.46 -7.11 21.70
CA VAL A 300 2.15 -8.09 22.75
C VAL A 300 3.22 -8.08 23.85
N GLY A 301 4.50 -8.04 23.48
CA GLY A 301 5.60 -8.00 24.44
C GLY A 301 5.54 -6.78 25.35
N VAL A 302 5.27 -5.60 24.79
CA VAL A 302 5.14 -4.36 25.59
C VAL A 302 3.90 -4.41 26.48
N SER A 303 2.76 -4.89 25.97
CA SER A 303 1.55 -5.07 26.77
C SER A 303 1.79 -6.01 27.96
N TYR A 304 2.52 -7.10 27.73
CA TYR A 304 2.88 -8.06 28.77
C TYR A 304 3.80 -7.45 29.84
N VAL A 305 4.86 -6.75 29.42
CA VAL A 305 5.77 -6.05 30.35
C VAL A 305 5.04 -4.97 31.16
N ALA A 306 4.13 -4.22 30.52
CA ALA A 306 3.32 -3.22 31.20
C ALA A 306 2.44 -3.83 32.31
N ALA A 307 1.87 -5.00 32.08
CA ALA A 307 1.13 -5.71 33.12
C ALA A 307 2.02 -6.17 34.28
N LEU A 308 3.24 -6.68 33.99
CA LEU A 308 4.17 -7.16 35.02
C LEU A 308 4.65 -6.05 35.96
N ILE A 309 4.83 -4.83 35.46
CA ILE A 309 5.22 -3.66 36.29
C ILE A 309 4.03 -3.04 37.04
N GLY A 310 2.84 -3.64 36.95
CA GLY A 310 1.63 -3.17 37.65
C GLY A 310 1.03 -1.91 37.06
N VAL A 311 1.13 -1.69 35.74
CA VAL A 311 0.40 -0.58 35.09
C VAL A 311 -1.10 -0.75 35.39
N PRO A 312 -1.79 0.31 35.89
CA PRO A 312 -3.22 0.22 36.17
C PRO A 312 -4.02 -0.24 34.96
N ALA A 313 -5.02 -1.09 35.19
CA ALA A 313 -5.86 -1.66 34.14
C ALA A 313 -6.49 -0.59 33.22
N ALA A 314 -6.78 0.60 33.77
CA ALA A 314 -7.31 1.73 33.01
C ALA A 314 -6.32 2.31 31.96
N VAL A 315 -5.01 2.17 32.20
CA VAL A 315 -3.95 2.72 31.33
C VAL A 315 -3.46 1.69 30.32
N LEU A 316 -3.62 0.40 30.61
CA LEU A 316 -3.13 -0.69 29.76
C LEU A 316 -3.65 -0.61 28.30
N PRO A 317 -4.95 -0.33 28.02
CA PRO A 317 -5.44 -0.20 26.65
C PRO A 317 -4.78 0.94 25.87
N LEU A 318 -4.43 2.04 26.54
CA LEU A 318 -3.73 3.18 25.91
C LEU A 318 -2.31 2.78 25.51
N VAL A 319 -1.59 2.07 26.39
CA VAL A 319 -0.24 1.57 26.09
C VAL A 319 -0.27 0.57 24.93
N CYS A 320 -1.21 -0.38 24.95
CA CYS A 320 -1.42 -1.34 23.87
C CYS A 320 -1.73 -0.64 22.54
N GLY A 321 -2.64 0.35 22.56
CA GLY A 321 -3.05 1.09 21.38
C GLY A 321 -1.91 1.91 20.76
N LEU A 322 -1.17 2.67 21.58
CA LEU A 322 -0.03 3.46 21.13
C LEU A 322 1.11 2.59 20.61
N THR A 323 1.43 1.50 21.32
CA THR A 323 2.49 0.58 20.90
C THR A 323 2.12 -0.15 19.62
N GLY A 324 0.86 -0.60 19.51
CA GLY A 324 0.33 -1.17 18.28
C GLY A 324 0.48 -0.21 17.12
N LEU A 325 -0.01 1.02 17.28
CA LEU A 325 0.09 2.05 16.25
C LEU A 325 1.55 2.30 15.83
N LEU A 326 2.47 2.46 16.78
CA LEU A 326 3.90 2.68 16.50
C LEU A 326 4.53 1.47 15.79
N SER A 327 4.29 0.26 16.30
CA SER A 327 4.86 -0.97 15.75
C SER A 327 4.37 -1.23 14.34
N PHE A 328 3.09 -1.00 14.05
CA PHE A 328 2.53 -1.13 12.70
C PHE A 328 3.08 -0.07 11.74
N ASN A 329 3.25 1.18 12.20
CA ASN A 329 3.85 2.23 11.37
C ASN A 329 5.30 1.92 11.00
N LEU A 330 6.09 1.42 11.97
CA LEU A 330 7.46 0.97 11.76
C LEU A 330 7.52 -0.22 10.79
N ALA A 331 6.68 -1.25 11.00
CA ALA A 331 6.66 -2.44 10.16
C ALA A 331 6.22 -2.16 8.72
N LEU A 332 5.30 -1.23 8.51
CA LEU A 332 4.86 -0.85 7.17
C LEU A 332 5.82 0.14 6.48
N GLY A 333 6.87 0.61 7.17
CA GLY A 333 7.86 1.53 6.60
C GLY A 333 7.27 2.86 6.13
N ARG A 334 6.10 3.25 6.67
CA ARG A 334 5.37 4.48 6.28
C ARG A 334 5.43 5.53 7.40
N THR A 335 6.60 5.68 8.01
CA THR A 335 6.85 6.61 9.11
C THR A 335 6.57 8.07 8.74
N SER A 336 6.73 8.45 7.46
CA SER A 336 6.41 9.80 6.98
C SER A 336 4.93 10.16 7.20
N ARG A 337 3.99 9.24 6.94
CA ARG A 337 2.55 9.51 7.11
C ARG A 337 2.10 9.56 8.56
N SER A 338 2.73 8.80 9.45
CA SER A 338 2.43 8.90 10.89
C SER A 338 2.89 10.24 11.45
N LEU A 339 4.00 10.78 10.95
CA LEU A 339 4.46 12.11 11.30
C LEU A 339 3.56 13.18 10.71
N GLU A 340 3.07 13.03 9.47
CA GLU A 340 2.06 13.94 8.90
C GLU A 340 0.73 13.92 9.69
N LEU A 341 0.31 12.76 10.19
CA LEU A 341 -0.88 12.66 11.07
C LEU A 341 -0.63 13.29 12.44
N LEU A 342 0.57 13.12 13.01
CA LEU A 342 0.97 13.79 14.24
C LEU A 342 1.09 15.31 14.03
N ASP A 343 1.64 15.77 12.92
CA ASP A 343 1.75 17.18 12.55
C ASP A 343 0.37 17.79 12.28
N SER A 344 -0.53 17.04 11.62
CA SER A 344 -1.94 17.42 11.44
C SER A 344 -2.70 17.47 12.77
N LEU A 345 -2.44 16.56 13.71
CA LEU A 345 -3.01 16.59 15.07
C LEU A 345 -2.41 17.71 15.92
N ARG A 346 -1.17 18.11 15.64
CA ARG A 346 -0.48 19.25 16.27
C ARG A 346 -0.82 20.60 15.62
N GLY A 347 -1.58 20.62 14.53
CA GLY A 347 -1.93 21.83 13.79
C GLY A 347 -0.77 22.46 13.01
N ILE A 348 0.33 21.73 12.80
CA ILE A 348 1.49 22.21 12.05
C ILE A 348 1.23 21.91 10.56
N GLN A 349 0.68 22.88 9.83
CA GLN A 349 0.70 22.85 8.37
C GLN A 349 2.07 23.35 7.90
N ARG A 350 2.89 22.46 7.31
CA ARG A 350 4.09 22.90 6.58
C ARG A 350 3.65 23.45 5.21
N PRO A 351 4.19 24.61 4.78
CA PRO A 351 3.87 25.22 3.50
C PRO A 351 4.30 24.36 2.30
#